data_AF-A0A970C7U7-F1
#
_entry.id   AF-A0A970C7U7-F1
#
_cell.length_a   1.000
_cell.length_b   1.000
_cell.length_c   1.000
_cell.angle_alpha   90.00
_cell.angle_beta   90.00
_cell.angle_gamma   90.00
#
_symmetry.space_group_name_H-M   'P 1'
#
loop_
_entity.id
_entity.type
_entity.pdbx_description
1 polymer ?
#
loop_
_entity_poly.entity_id
_entity_poly.type
_entity_poly.pdbx_seq_one_letter_code
_entity_poly.pdbx_strand_id
1 'polypeptide(L)'
;MSAPDFCPNCGAEIPQGAKCCPECGSDEETGWSEQARYDALDLPDDQFDHDDFVRREFEPDRFKPRGMRWFWWLVAAGVLAAFLVFTLRFR
;
A
#
# COMPACT_ATOMS: atom_id res chain seq x y z
N MET A 1 17.62 -12.29 25.11
CA MET A 1 18.63 -11.27 24.74
C MET A 1 19.47 -10.99 26.00
N SER A 2 20.35 -9.99 26.04
CA SER A 2 20.93 -9.51 27.31
C SER A 2 20.28 -8.17 27.65
N ALA A 3 20.14 -7.87 28.94
CA ALA A 3 19.58 -6.63 29.42
C ALA A 3 20.35 -5.41 28.84
N PRO A 4 19.66 -4.39 28.30
CA PRO A 4 20.32 -3.18 27.81
C PRO A 4 20.86 -2.35 28.99
N ASP A 5 21.87 -1.51 28.77
CA ASP A 5 22.44 -0.65 29.84
C ASP A 5 21.42 0.38 30.38
N PHE A 6 20.49 0.82 29.53
CA PHE A 6 19.39 1.71 29.89
C PHE A 6 18.05 1.12 29.47
N CYS A 7 17.05 1.23 30.33
CA CYS A 7 15.71 0.74 30.08
C CYS A 7 15.06 1.52 28.93
N PRO A 8 14.67 0.88 27.81
CA PRO A 8 14.01 1.57 26.70
C PRO A 8 12.59 2.06 27.04
N ASN A 9 11.97 1.52 28.09
CA ASN A 9 10.63 1.92 28.53
C ASN A 9 10.65 3.20 29.40
N CYS A 10 11.57 3.29 30.38
CA CYS A 10 11.59 4.40 31.35
C CYS A 10 12.90 5.21 31.39
N GLY A 11 13.97 4.77 30.72
CA GLY A 11 15.26 5.45 30.67
C GLY A 11 16.19 5.20 31.86
N ALA A 12 15.79 4.42 32.86
CA ALA A 12 16.63 4.11 34.03
C ALA A 12 17.83 3.22 33.66
N GLU A 13 18.94 3.37 34.39
CA GLU A 13 20.11 2.49 34.25
C GLU A 13 19.78 1.07 34.75
N ILE A 14 20.18 0.05 34.00
CA ILE A 14 19.91 -1.35 34.33
C ILE A 14 21.22 -2.03 34.76
N PRO A 15 21.26 -2.61 35.98
CA PRO A 15 22.42 -3.38 36.43
C PRO A 15 22.69 -4.61 35.55
N GLN A 16 23.97 -4.96 35.37
CA GLN A 16 24.36 -6.14 34.60
C GLN A 16 23.71 -7.42 35.17
N GLY A 17 23.08 -8.20 34.29
CA GLY A 17 22.42 -9.46 34.64
C GLY A 17 21.04 -9.31 35.29
N ALA A 18 20.47 -8.10 35.34
CA ALA A 18 19.09 -7.90 35.77
C ALA A 18 18.10 -8.59 34.81
N LYS A 19 17.06 -9.22 35.37
CA LYS A 19 16.01 -9.89 34.59
C LYS A 19 14.89 -8.94 34.16
N CYS A 20 14.69 -7.87 34.90
CA CYS A 20 13.69 -6.82 34.66
C CYS A 20 14.21 -5.49 35.20
N CYS A 21 13.58 -4.38 34.80
CA CYS A 21 13.97 -3.04 35.21
C CYS A 21 13.54 -2.83 36.68
N PRO A 22 14.45 -2.44 37.58
CA PRO A 22 14.11 -2.25 38.99
C PRO A 22 13.13 -1.08 39.22
N GLU A 23 13.07 -0.12 38.30
CA GLU A 23 12.26 1.09 38.44
C GLU A 23 10.84 0.93 37.87
N CYS A 24 10.69 0.26 36.72
CA CYS A 24 9.39 0.15 36.03
C CYS A 24 8.91 -1.28 35.83
N GLY A 25 9.72 -2.29 36.16
CA GLY A 25 9.37 -3.71 36.01
C GLY A 25 9.44 -4.25 34.58
N SER A 26 9.68 -3.42 33.56
CA SER A 26 9.76 -3.85 32.15
C SER A 26 10.93 -4.81 31.92
N ASP A 27 10.74 -5.78 31.03
CA ASP A 27 11.67 -6.86 30.69
C ASP A 27 11.64 -7.19 29.18
N GLU A 28 12.22 -8.31 28.76
CA GLU A 28 12.26 -8.72 27.33
C GLU A 28 10.89 -8.84 26.67
N GLU A 29 9.87 -9.29 27.40
CA GLU A 29 8.52 -9.48 26.86
C GLU A 29 7.73 -8.17 26.86
N THR A 30 8.01 -7.28 27.81
CA THR A 30 7.16 -6.12 28.07
C THR A 30 7.79 -4.78 27.66
N GLY A 31 9.04 -4.75 27.19
CA GLY A 31 9.58 -3.51 26.61
C GLY A 31 11.05 -3.48 26.20
N TRP A 32 11.87 -4.48 26.51
CA TRP A 32 13.29 -4.48 26.14
C TRP A 32 13.57 -5.02 24.74
N SER A 33 12.67 -5.84 24.19
CA SER A 33 12.79 -6.35 22.82
C SER A 33 12.27 -5.36 21.78
N GLU A 34 12.72 -5.53 20.53
CA GLU A 34 12.19 -4.77 19.40
C GLU A 34 10.70 -5.06 19.19
N GLN A 35 10.28 -6.31 19.36
CA GLN A 35 8.90 -6.75 19.23
C GLN A 35 7.97 -6.07 20.26
N ALA A 36 8.37 -6.05 21.54
CA ALA A 36 7.59 -5.43 22.61
C ALA A 36 7.33 -3.92 22.41
N ARG A 37 8.14 -3.24 21.59
CA ARG A 37 7.90 -1.83 21.21
C ARG A 37 6.67 -1.67 20.32
N TYR A 38 6.37 -2.68 19.50
CA TYR A 38 5.22 -2.69 18.61
C TYR A 38 3.99 -3.24 19.31
N ASP A 39 4.14 -4.23 20.20
CA ASP A 39 3.02 -4.89 20.91
C ASP A 39 2.22 -3.93 21.82
N ALA A 40 2.84 -2.82 22.28
CA ALA A 40 2.15 -1.78 23.05
C ALA A 40 1.23 -0.90 22.18
N LEU A 41 1.47 -0.89 20.87
CA LEU A 41 0.57 -0.29 19.91
C LEU A 41 -0.41 -1.41 19.56
N ASP A 42 -1.73 -1.19 19.74
CA ASP A 42 -2.79 -2.15 19.36
C ASP A 42 -2.91 -2.27 17.83
N LEU A 43 -1.75 -2.50 17.20
CA LEU A 43 -1.57 -2.69 15.79
C LEU A 43 -1.79 -4.17 15.52
N PRO A 44 -2.61 -4.49 14.53
CA PRO A 44 -2.80 -5.87 14.15
C PRO A 44 -1.46 -6.46 13.63
N ASP A 45 -1.23 -7.74 13.91
CA ASP A 45 0.02 -8.46 13.59
C ASP A 45 0.26 -8.65 12.08
N ASP A 46 -0.64 -8.17 11.22
CA ASP A 46 -0.50 -8.26 9.78
C ASP A 46 0.51 -7.25 9.24
N GLN A 47 1.43 -7.73 8.40
CA GLN A 47 2.34 -6.85 7.68
C GLN A 47 1.53 -5.92 6.78
N PHE A 48 1.63 -4.62 7.04
CA PHE A 48 1.08 -3.58 6.18
C PHE A 48 1.63 -3.70 4.75
N ASP A 49 0.80 -4.09 3.79
CA ASP A 49 1.15 -4.19 2.37
C ASP A 49 1.21 -2.79 1.75
N HIS A 50 2.41 -2.20 1.81
CA HIS A 50 2.69 -0.89 1.25
C HIS A 50 2.42 -0.84 -0.27
N ASP A 51 2.68 -1.93 -1.00
CA ASP A 51 2.55 -1.97 -2.45
C ASP A 51 1.07 -2.01 -2.89
N ASP A 52 0.21 -2.74 -2.16
CA ASP A 52 -1.25 -2.71 -2.41
C ASP A 52 -1.85 -1.33 -2.11
N PHE A 53 -1.45 -0.72 -1.00
CA PHE A 53 -1.91 0.62 -0.63
C PHE A 53 -1.55 1.65 -1.71
N VAL A 54 -0.29 1.66 -2.18
CA VAL A 54 0.16 2.56 -3.24
C VAL A 54 -0.63 2.33 -4.52
N ARG A 55 -0.87 1.06 -4.88
CA ARG A 55 -1.64 0.70 -6.07
C ARG A 55 -3.08 1.21 -6.02
N ARG A 56 -3.74 1.11 -4.87
CA ARG A 56 -5.14 1.54 -4.70
C ARG A 56 -5.29 3.05 -4.70
N GLU A 57 -4.39 3.78 -4.04
CA GLU A 57 -4.58 5.20 -3.77
C GLU A 57 -3.85 6.12 -4.77
N PHE A 58 -2.69 5.69 -5.26
CA PHE A 58 -1.80 6.54 -6.06
C PHE A 58 -1.65 6.13 -7.52
N GLU A 59 -2.21 4.99 -7.97
CA GLU A 59 -2.23 4.72 -9.40
C GLU A 59 -3.22 5.66 -10.10
N PRO A 60 -2.78 6.40 -11.14
CA PRO A 60 -3.66 7.26 -11.90
C PRO A 60 -4.74 6.40 -12.54
N ASP A 61 -6.00 6.81 -12.33
CA ASP A 61 -7.18 6.14 -12.82
C ASP A 61 -7.00 5.80 -14.31
N ARG A 62 -6.79 4.51 -14.61
CA ARG A 62 -6.59 4.04 -15.98
C ARG A 62 -7.93 4.04 -16.67
N PHE A 63 -8.39 5.22 -17.04
CA PHE A 63 -9.44 5.45 -18.01
C PHE A 63 -9.00 4.77 -19.32
N LYS A 64 -9.32 3.49 -19.45
CA LYS A 64 -9.11 2.73 -20.67
C LYS A 64 -10.41 2.90 -21.47
N PRO A 65 -10.47 3.76 -22.51
CA PRO A 65 -11.64 3.78 -23.37
C PRO A 65 -11.72 2.45 -24.12
N ARG A 66 -12.37 1.46 -23.51
CA ARG A 66 -12.71 0.18 -24.12
C ARG A 66 -14.05 0.36 -24.82
N GLY A 67 -14.02 0.33 -26.15
CA GLY A 67 -15.24 0.21 -26.97
C GLY A 67 -15.32 1.18 -28.13
N MET A 68 -14.68 2.35 -28.05
CA MET A 68 -14.87 3.38 -29.07
C MET A 68 -14.22 3.02 -30.41
N ARG A 69 -13.13 2.25 -30.39
CA ARG A 69 -12.34 1.94 -31.59
C ARG A 69 -13.13 1.16 -32.65
N TRP A 70 -13.99 0.22 -32.25
CA TRP A 70 -14.80 -0.57 -33.20
C TRP A 70 -16.00 0.22 -33.75
N PHE A 71 -16.68 0.99 -32.89
CA PHE A 71 -17.76 1.89 -33.32
C PHE A 71 -17.27 2.90 -34.37
N TRP A 72 -16.12 3.54 -34.15
CA TRP A 72 -15.55 4.49 -35.10
C TRP A 72 -15.19 3.85 -36.46
N TRP A 73 -14.76 2.60 -36.48
CA TRP A 73 -14.52 1.87 -37.73
C TRP A 73 -15.82 1.65 -38.53
N LEU A 74 -16.94 1.32 -37.87
CA LEU A 74 -18.24 1.19 -38.52
C LEU A 74 -18.76 2.53 -39.07
N VAL A 75 -18.61 3.61 -38.29
CA VAL A 75 -18.99 4.95 -38.73
C VAL A 75 -18.18 5.36 -39.96
N ALA A 76 -16.86 5.17 -39.94
CA ALA A 76 -15.99 5.48 -41.08
C ALA A 76 -16.38 4.69 -42.34
N ALA A 77 -16.63 3.38 -42.22
CA ALA A 77 -17.08 2.56 -43.33
C ALA A 77 -18.44 3.00 -43.88
N GLY A 78 -19.38 3.36 -43.00
CA GLY A 78 -20.70 3.87 -43.38
C GLY A 78 -20.65 5.18 -44.15
N VAL A 79 -19.84 6.15 -43.68
CA VAL A 79 -19.64 7.43 -44.37
C VAL A 79 -19.00 7.23 -45.75
N LEU A 80 -18.00 6.34 -45.84
CA LEU A 80 -17.34 6.03 -47.11
C LEU A 80 -18.31 5.39 -48.12
N ALA A 81 -19.14 4.45 -47.67
CA ALA A 81 -20.16 3.82 -48.51
C ALA A 81 -21.21 4.85 -48.97
N ALA A 82 -21.69 5.72 -48.08
CA ALA A 82 -22.64 6.78 -48.43
C ALA A 82 -22.04 7.76 -49.44
N PHE A 83 -20.77 8.14 -49.28
CA PHE A 83 -20.07 9.01 -50.22
C PHE A 83 -19.92 8.36 -51.59
N LEU A 84 -19.51 7.09 -51.67
CA LEU A 84 -19.42 6.35 -52.92
C LEU A 84 -20.78 6.28 -53.62
N VAL A 85 -21.84 5.92 -52.90
CA VAL A 85 -23.21 5.88 -53.45
C VAL A 85 -23.63 7.26 -53.95
N PHE A 86 -23.36 8.33 -53.20
CA PHE A 86 -23.66 9.70 -53.63
C PHE A 86 -22.92 10.05 -54.93
N THR A 87 -21.61 9.84 -55.00
CA THR A 87 -20.84 10.13 -56.21
C THR A 87 -21.26 9.30 -57.43
N LEU A 88 -21.69 8.05 -57.23
CA LEU A 88 -22.18 7.18 -58.30
C LEU A 88 -23.61 7.52 -58.74
N ARG A 89 -24.42 8.15 -57.88
CA ARG A 89 -25.79 8.56 -58.22
C ARG A 89 -25.88 9.93 -58.88
N PHE A 90 -24.89 10.80 -58.62
CA PHE A 90 -24.83 12.17 -59.12
C PHE A 90 -23.82 12.35 -60.28
N ARG A 91 -23.22 11.25 -60.74
CA ARG A 91 -22.41 11.17 -61.96
C ARG A 91 -23.24 10.55 -63.07
#